data_AF-A0A3L6FY46-F1
#
_entry.id   AF-A0A3L6FY46-F1
#
_cell.length_a   1.000
_cell.length_b   1.000
_cell.length_c   1.000
_cell.angle_alpha   90.00
_cell.angle_beta   90.00
_cell.angle_gamma   90.00
#
_symmetry.space_group_name_H-M   'P 1'
#
loop_
_entity.id
_entity.type
_entity.pdbx_description
1 polymer ?
#
loop_
_entity_poly.entity_id
_entity_poly.type
_entity_poly.pdbx_seq_one_letter_code
_entity_poly.pdbx_strand_id
1 'polypeptide(L)'
;MTDFITLQFVHCIVWAKDLLFAKLFGDKKQDNDLNVHSKDDTSSKTDVFERSVDEDLEQYTQRIYDHVFGYNIEVALDNKETWKNRRKPNPIYIRDALPEDAVQQNGRSQDHVNEEQDPSAMVSLGLRNTQEIWSLADNSRVFLEALKLFFEKREKEIGSLIFDKDDQLAVEFVTAAANIRASSFGIPLHSLFEAKGVAGNIVHAVATTNAIIAGLIVIEAIKVLKGDYQDYRMTYCLEHPARKMLLMPVEPFEPSKSCYVCSETPLVLEVNTKTTKLQEVIEKVIKGKLGMNLPLIMVGATLVFEDGEDLEKDEIANYALNLEKVLAELPAPVLNGTMLTVEDLHQELKCSINIKHRDEFDEEKEPDRMVLVGWSGPVDKQTTNNGETKSVPSSSNTEDVDGTAEDISATSGMKRKLNEILETKENFDALENLSGVDSSSAQVVEDDNDDDLVMFDEDPRQS
;
A
#
# COMPACT_ATOMS: atom_id res chain seq x y z
N MET A 1 -21.50 15.63 -2.74
CA MET A 1 -21.93 14.53 -1.87
C MET A 1 -20.66 14.08 -1.19
N THR A 2 -20.52 14.23 0.13
CA THR A 2 -19.23 14.02 0.81
C THR A 2 -18.99 12.53 0.99
N ASP A 3 -17.95 12.02 0.34
CA ASP A 3 -17.46 10.65 0.51
C ASP A 3 -16.88 10.49 1.91
N PHE A 4 -17.73 10.04 2.85
CA PHE A 4 -17.26 9.61 4.15
C PHE A 4 -16.52 8.29 3.98
N ILE A 5 -15.18 8.33 4.12
CA ILE A 5 -14.32 7.16 4.13
C ILE A 5 -14.90 6.15 5.13
N THR A 6 -15.41 5.03 4.61
CA THR A 6 -15.99 3.99 5.44
C THR A 6 -14.85 3.24 6.10
N LEU A 7 -14.89 3.09 7.43
CA LEU A 7 -13.83 2.36 8.14
C LEU A 7 -13.89 0.87 7.76
N GLN A 8 -12.83 0.39 7.10
CA GLN A 8 -12.68 -0.99 6.64
C GLN A 8 -11.53 -1.69 7.40
N PHE A 9 -11.46 -3.02 7.29
CA PHE A 9 -10.45 -3.83 7.97
C PHE A 9 -9.01 -3.44 7.63
N VAL A 10 -8.74 -2.98 6.39
CA VAL A 10 -7.42 -2.46 6.00
C VAL A 10 -6.95 -1.30 6.89
N HIS A 11 -7.85 -0.42 7.36
CA HIS A 11 -7.50 0.65 8.29
C HIS A 11 -7.16 0.13 9.71
N CYS A 12 -7.71 -1.03 10.10
CA CYS A 12 -7.34 -1.71 11.35
C CYS A 12 -5.96 -2.36 11.25
N ILE A 13 -5.63 -2.94 10.09
CA ILE A 13 -4.29 -3.51 9.79
C ILE A 13 -3.22 -2.43 9.73
N VAL A 14 -3.44 -1.34 8.97
CA VAL A 14 -2.54 -0.18 8.92
C VAL A 14 -2.29 0.38 10.32
N TRP A 15 -3.34 0.58 11.12
CA TRP A 15 -3.18 1.01 12.51
C TRP A 15 -2.38 0.01 13.37
N ALA A 16 -2.63 -1.30 13.25
CA ALA A 16 -1.93 -2.30 14.05
C ALA A 16 -0.44 -2.39 13.69
N LYS A 17 -0.11 -2.21 12.41
CA LYS A 17 1.23 -2.34 11.83
C LYS A 17 2.03 -1.04 11.95
N ASP A 18 1.53 0.06 11.40
CA ASP A 18 2.25 1.32 11.26
C ASP A 18 2.20 2.19 12.52
N LEU A 19 1.21 1.98 13.41
CA LEU A 19 1.12 2.69 14.69
C LEU A 19 1.47 1.78 15.87
N LEU A 20 0.71 0.70 16.13
CA LEU A 20 0.85 -0.07 17.38
C LEU A 20 2.13 -0.90 17.45
N PHE A 21 2.44 -1.67 16.41
CA PHE A 21 3.68 -2.45 16.35
C PHE A 21 4.91 -1.52 16.37
N ALA A 22 4.90 -0.45 15.56
CA ALA A 22 5.95 0.56 15.57
C ALA A 22 6.16 1.21 16.96
N LYS A 23 5.08 1.52 17.69
CA LYS A 23 5.15 2.14 19.03
C LYS A 23 5.75 1.21 20.08
N LEU A 24 5.40 -0.09 20.04
CA LEU A 24 5.84 -1.08 21.03
C LEU A 24 7.24 -1.64 20.75
N PHE A 25 7.61 -1.77 19.48
CA PHE A 25 8.79 -2.55 19.07
C PHE A 25 9.78 -1.79 18.17
N GLY A 26 9.34 -0.72 17.50
CA GLY A 26 10.16 0.09 16.57
C GLY A 26 11.00 1.17 17.24
N ASP A 27 11.55 2.09 16.44
CA ASP A 27 12.42 3.16 16.95
C ASP A 27 11.63 4.18 17.79
N LYS A 28 11.98 4.24 19.08
CA LYS A 28 11.41 5.18 20.07
C LYS A 28 11.57 6.66 19.72
N LYS A 29 12.41 7.01 18.74
CA LYS A 29 12.57 8.39 18.25
C LYS A 29 11.57 8.78 17.17
N GLN A 30 10.88 7.82 16.55
CA GLN A 30 9.82 8.13 15.59
C GLN A 30 8.60 8.63 16.35
N ASP A 31 8.03 9.74 15.86
CA ASP A 31 6.79 10.29 16.42
C ASP A 31 5.60 9.38 16.10
N ASN A 32 4.63 9.28 17.01
CA ASN A 32 3.57 8.28 16.92
C ASN A 32 2.29 8.70 17.67
N ASP A 33 1.19 8.84 16.92
CA ASP A 33 -0.11 9.35 17.37
C ASP A 33 -0.90 8.43 18.33
N LEU A 34 -0.30 7.36 18.85
CA LEU A 34 -0.93 6.52 19.88
C LEU A 34 -0.95 7.12 21.29
N ASN A 35 -0.17 8.16 21.54
CA ASN A 35 -0.11 8.82 22.84
C ASN A 35 -1.34 9.73 23.06
N VAL A 36 -2.42 9.14 23.58
CA VAL A 36 -3.65 9.85 23.89
C VAL A 36 -3.51 10.63 25.21
N HIS A 37 -3.17 11.91 25.12
CA HIS A 37 -3.03 12.79 26.29
C HIS A 37 -4.39 13.23 26.85
N SER A 38 -4.63 12.92 28.13
CA SER A 38 -5.70 13.55 28.91
C SER A 38 -5.43 15.06 29.09
N LYS A 39 -6.47 15.89 29.00
CA LYS A 39 -6.34 17.37 29.04
C LYS A 39 -5.94 17.94 30.40
N ASP A 40 -5.98 17.16 31.47
CA ASP A 40 -5.77 17.63 32.85
C ASP A 40 -4.47 17.14 33.51
N ASP A 41 -3.67 16.26 32.86
CA ASP A 41 -2.52 15.65 33.54
C ASP A 41 -1.24 16.49 33.43
N THR A 42 -0.91 17.17 34.53
CA THR A 42 0.35 17.90 34.73
C THR A 42 1.35 17.12 35.59
N SER A 43 1.16 15.80 35.73
CA SER A 43 1.99 14.93 36.57
C SER A 43 2.70 13.81 35.79
N SER A 44 4.02 13.68 35.99
CA SER A 44 4.92 12.59 35.54
C SER A 44 4.93 12.20 34.05
N LYS A 45 6.07 12.49 33.38
CA LYS A 45 6.40 12.06 32.01
C LYS A 45 6.79 10.57 31.94
N THR A 46 5.83 9.65 32.01
CA THR A 46 6.07 8.23 31.72
C THR A 46 5.14 7.79 30.60
N ASP A 47 5.72 7.39 29.48
CA ASP A 47 4.99 6.89 28.31
C ASP A 47 4.33 5.54 28.67
N VAL A 48 3.02 5.41 28.42
CA VAL A 48 2.25 4.21 28.81
C VAL A 48 2.75 2.97 28.04
N PHE A 49 3.37 3.14 26.88
CA PHE A 49 3.92 2.03 26.12
C PHE A 49 5.26 1.52 26.69
N GLU A 50 5.90 2.24 27.62
CA GLU A 50 7.10 1.74 28.29
C GLU A 50 6.76 0.82 29.47
N ARG A 51 7.54 -0.27 29.59
CA ARG A 51 7.48 -1.21 30.71
C ARG A 51 8.34 -0.68 31.86
N SER A 52 7.80 -0.66 33.08
CA SER A 52 8.58 -0.27 34.25
C SER A 52 9.51 -1.40 34.72
N VAL A 53 10.65 -1.05 35.32
CA VAL A 53 11.68 -2.03 35.75
C VAL A 53 11.13 -3.06 36.75
N ASP A 54 10.25 -2.62 37.66
CA ASP A 54 9.61 -3.46 38.69
C ASP A 54 8.28 -4.09 38.23
N GLU A 55 7.88 -3.89 36.97
CA GLU A 55 6.59 -4.36 36.44
C GLU A 55 6.71 -5.76 35.84
N ASP A 56 5.88 -6.69 36.33
CA ASP A 56 5.79 -8.03 35.79
C ASP A 56 5.25 -8.02 34.34
N LEU A 57 5.73 -8.95 33.52
CA LEU A 57 5.39 -8.97 32.10
C LEU A 57 3.89 -9.24 31.86
N GLU A 58 3.24 -10.06 32.70
CA GLU A 58 1.79 -10.27 32.64
C GLU A 58 1.07 -8.93 32.86
N GLN A 59 1.41 -8.23 33.94
CA GLN A 59 0.81 -6.93 34.31
C GLN A 59 1.00 -5.89 33.21
N TYR A 60 2.21 -5.80 32.64
CA TYR A 60 2.49 -4.94 31.49
C TYR A 60 1.60 -5.29 30.29
N THR A 61 1.53 -6.56 29.88
CA THR A 61 0.72 -6.95 28.70
C THR A 61 -0.77 -6.66 28.87
N GLN A 62 -1.32 -6.88 30.08
CA GLN A 62 -2.71 -6.57 30.40
C GLN A 62 -2.96 -5.06 30.42
N ARG A 63 -2.03 -4.28 30.99
CA ARG A 63 -2.09 -2.80 31.00
C ARG A 63 -2.06 -2.22 29.58
N ILE A 64 -1.21 -2.75 28.69
CA ILE A 64 -1.18 -2.35 27.28
C ILE A 64 -2.50 -2.70 26.58
N TYR A 65 -3.04 -3.90 26.79
CA TYR A 65 -4.33 -4.30 26.22
C TYR A 65 -5.45 -3.31 26.62
N ASP A 66 -5.64 -3.10 27.92
CA ASP A 66 -6.71 -2.26 28.46
C ASP A 66 -6.54 -0.77 28.10
N HIS A 67 -5.30 -0.29 27.97
CA HIS A 67 -5.04 1.06 27.51
C HIS A 67 -5.39 1.23 26.01
N VAL A 68 -4.94 0.30 25.17
CA VAL A 68 -5.03 0.41 23.71
C VAL A 68 -6.45 0.12 23.19
N PHE A 69 -7.13 -0.90 23.72
CA PHE A 69 -8.45 -1.34 23.24
C PHE A 69 -9.61 -0.86 24.14
N GLY A 70 -9.33 -0.50 25.40
CA GLY A 70 -10.27 0.13 26.33
C GLY A 70 -10.15 1.65 26.31
N TYR A 71 -9.19 2.17 27.08
CA TYR A 71 -9.06 3.61 27.38
C TYR A 71 -8.96 4.51 26.14
N ASN A 72 -8.12 4.16 25.16
CA ASN A 72 -7.96 4.96 23.95
C ASN A 72 -9.25 5.01 23.11
N ILE A 73 -10.11 4.00 23.19
CA ILE A 73 -11.44 3.99 22.57
C ILE A 73 -12.43 4.86 23.36
N GLU A 74 -12.35 4.88 24.69
CA GLU A 74 -13.14 5.78 25.54
C GLU A 74 -12.82 7.26 25.28
N VAL A 75 -11.53 7.63 25.24
CA VAL A 75 -11.16 9.02 24.93
C VAL A 75 -11.54 9.40 23.50
N ALA A 76 -11.46 8.46 22.55
CA ALA A 76 -11.96 8.70 21.19
C ALA A 76 -13.48 8.98 21.17
N LEU A 77 -14.27 8.36 22.05
CA LEU A 77 -15.72 8.57 22.16
C LEU A 77 -16.11 9.96 22.65
N ASP A 78 -15.23 10.67 23.38
CA ASP A 78 -15.48 12.04 23.85
C ASP A 78 -15.56 13.06 22.70
N ASN A 79 -15.00 12.76 21.53
CA ASN A 79 -15.19 13.56 20.32
C ASN A 79 -16.59 13.35 19.73
N LYS A 80 -17.58 13.99 20.36
CA LYS A 80 -19.01 13.88 20.03
C LYS A 80 -19.36 14.28 18.59
N GLU A 81 -18.55 15.10 17.92
CA GLU A 81 -18.77 15.47 16.51
C GLU A 81 -18.52 14.30 15.57
N THR A 82 -17.38 13.61 15.73
CA THR A 82 -16.98 12.44 14.91
C THR A 82 -18.04 11.34 14.88
N TRP A 83 -18.74 11.13 16.01
CA TRP A 83 -19.71 10.04 16.18
C TRP A 83 -21.17 10.43 15.92
N LYS A 84 -21.46 11.61 15.35
CA LYS A 84 -22.84 11.98 14.98
C LYS A 84 -23.41 11.10 13.87
N ASN A 85 -22.59 10.83 12.86
CA ASN A 85 -22.98 10.13 11.63
C ASN A 85 -22.23 8.79 11.45
N ARG A 86 -21.50 8.33 12.47
CA ARG A 86 -20.70 7.10 12.46
C ARG A 86 -21.17 6.17 13.58
N ARG A 87 -21.03 4.86 13.39
CA ARG A 87 -21.20 3.89 14.48
C ARG A 87 -20.16 4.20 15.57
N LYS A 88 -20.62 4.34 16.81
CA LYS A 88 -19.74 4.48 17.98
C LYS A 88 -18.95 3.19 18.19
N PRO A 89 -17.62 3.25 18.41
CA PRO A 89 -16.87 2.08 18.83
C PRO A 89 -17.25 1.66 20.25
N ASN A 90 -17.04 0.38 20.55
CA ASN A 90 -17.13 -0.20 21.87
C ASN A 90 -15.70 -0.41 22.43
N PRO A 91 -15.37 0.15 23.61
CA PRO A 91 -14.17 -0.23 24.36
C PRO A 91 -14.17 -1.74 24.64
N ILE A 92 -13.00 -2.38 24.57
CA ILE A 92 -12.82 -3.80 24.90
C ILE A 92 -11.72 -3.89 25.96
N TYR A 93 -12.10 -4.25 27.19
CA TYR A 93 -11.16 -4.56 28.27
C TYR A 93 -10.93 -6.07 28.34
N ILE A 94 -9.78 -6.48 28.88
CA ILE A 94 -9.37 -7.88 28.98
C ILE A 94 -10.42 -8.74 29.68
N ARG A 95 -11.05 -8.23 30.76
CA ARG A 95 -12.12 -8.90 31.51
C ARG A 95 -13.36 -9.21 30.66
N ASP A 96 -13.63 -8.41 29.62
CA ASP A 96 -14.80 -8.53 28.75
C ASP A 96 -14.51 -9.50 27.59
N ALA A 97 -13.24 -9.58 27.16
CA ALA A 97 -12.77 -10.51 26.12
C ALA A 97 -12.41 -11.91 26.66
N LEU A 98 -11.96 -12.00 27.92
CA LEU A 98 -11.46 -13.21 28.59
C LEU A 98 -12.11 -13.38 29.98
N PRO A 99 -13.42 -13.71 30.07
CA PRO A 99 -14.07 -13.99 31.34
C PRO A 99 -13.45 -15.21 32.05
N GLU A 100 -13.29 -15.11 33.38
CA GLU A 100 -12.57 -16.08 34.23
C GLU A 100 -13.10 -17.53 34.10
N ASP A 101 -14.39 -17.69 33.80
CA ASP A 101 -15.05 -18.98 33.60
C ASP A 101 -14.51 -19.78 32.38
N ALA A 102 -13.81 -19.13 31.46
CA ALA A 102 -13.28 -19.75 30.23
C ALA A 102 -11.89 -20.42 30.40
N VAL A 103 -11.35 -20.48 31.62
CA VAL A 103 -9.96 -20.91 31.91
C VAL A 103 -9.84 -22.42 32.22
N GLN A 104 -10.95 -23.18 32.26
CA GLN A 104 -10.93 -24.63 32.54
C GLN A 104 -11.12 -25.53 31.30
N GLN A 105 -10.11 -25.57 30.43
CA GLN A 105 -9.74 -26.61 29.43
C GLN A 105 -8.78 -25.94 28.40
N ASN A 106 -7.66 -26.52 27.95
CA ASN A 106 -7.16 -27.90 28.03
C ASN A 106 -5.72 -27.95 28.59
N GLY A 107 -5.24 -29.15 28.92
CA GLY A 107 -3.94 -29.35 29.57
C GLY A 107 -2.74 -28.90 28.73
N ARG A 108 -1.71 -28.37 29.42
CA ARG A 108 -0.36 -28.20 28.87
C ARG A 108 0.23 -29.57 28.48
N SER A 109 0.07 -29.95 27.22
CA SER A 109 1.03 -30.85 26.59
C SER A 109 2.31 -30.04 26.33
N GLN A 110 3.33 -30.24 27.17
CA GLN A 110 4.70 -29.85 26.82
C GLN A 110 5.20 -30.83 25.76
N ASP A 111 4.73 -30.68 24.52
CA ASP A 111 5.47 -31.18 23.38
C ASP A 111 6.78 -30.39 23.32
N HIS A 112 7.92 -31.10 23.26
CA HIS A 112 9.23 -30.48 23.17
C HIS A 112 9.37 -29.76 21.82
N VAL A 113 9.10 -28.46 21.78
CA VAL A 113 9.42 -27.60 20.64
C VAL A 113 10.94 -27.45 20.59
N ASN A 114 11.54 -27.78 19.43
CA ASN A 114 12.98 -27.62 19.22
C ASN A 114 13.35 -26.13 19.32
N GLU A 115 14.49 -25.82 19.95
CA GLU A 115 14.97 -24.45 20.21
C GLU A 115 15.37 -23.65 18.95
N GLU A 116 15.14 -24.19 17.75
CA GLU A 116 15.56 -23.64 16.45
C GLU A 116 14.40 -23.13 15.57
N GLN A 117 13.16 -23.09 16.08
CA GLN A 117 12.01 -22.51 15.36
C GLN A 117 11.67 -21.10 15.85
N ASP A 118 11.29 -20.23 14.91
CA ASP A 118 10.85 -18.87 15.23
C ASP A 118 9.65 -18.88 16.20
N PRO A 119 9.59 -17.94 17.15
CA PRO A 119 8.52 -17.88 18.14
C PRO A 119 7.16 -17.65 17.47
N SER A 120 6.13 -18.38 17.90
CA SER A 120 4.75 -18.25 17.43
C SER A 120 3.78 -18.37 18.60
N ALA A 121 2.98 -17.34 18.80
CA ALA A 121 1.92 -17.29 19.80
C ALA A 121 0.76 -18.22 19.43
N MET A 122 0.40 -18.31 18.15
CA MET A 122 -0.68 -19.21 17.71
C MET A 122 -0.31 -20.67 18.01
N VAL A 123 0.94 -21.08 17.75
CA VAL A 123 1.42 -22.44 18.02
C VAL A 123 1.49 -22.70 19.53
N SER A 124 1.99 -21.77 20.33
CA SER A 124 1.99 -21.86 21.81
C SER A 124 0.57 -22.03 22.41
N LEU A 125 -0.44 -21.44 21.77
CA LEU A 125 -1.85 -21.54 22.17
C LEU A 125 -2.58 -22.74 21.54
N GLY A 126 -1.89 -23.56 20.74
CA GLY A 126 -2.46 -24.74 20.07
C GLY A 126 -3.29 -24.44 18.81
N LEU A 127 -3.32 -23.19 18.35
CA LEU A 127 -3.96 -22.76 17.11
C LEU A 127 -3.04 -23.11 15.93
N ARG A 128 -3.53 -23.90 14.98
CA ARG A 128 -2.71 -24.42 13.85
C ARG A 128 -3.22 -24.04 12.46
N ASN A 129 -4.48 -23.63 12.33
CA ASN A 129 -5.06 -23.26 11.05
C ASN A 129 -4.98 -21.75 10.84
N THR A 130 -4.22 -21.31 9.82
CA THR A 130 -4.04 -19.88 9.50
C THR A 130 -5.22 -19.28 8.71
N GLN A 131 -6.11 -20.12 8.17
CA GLN A 131 -7.31 -19.70 7.45
C GLN A 131 -8.56 -19.66 8.35
N GLU A 132 -8.45 -20.08 9.61
CA GLU A 132 -9.54 -19.99 10.57
C GLU A 132 -9.65 -18.57 11.12
N ILE A 133 -10.88 -18.06 11.22
CA ILE A 133 -11.15 -16.75 11.81
C ILE A 133 -11.22 -16.91 13.32
N TRP A 134 -10.17 -16.47 14.01
CA TRP A 134 -10.07 -16.47 15.47
C TRP A 134 -11.21 -15.66 16.11
N SER A 135 -11.76 -16.14 17.24
CA SER A 135 -12.75 -15.38 18.01
C SER A 135 -12.13 -14.17 18.70
N LEU A 136 -12.93 -13.26 19.26
CA LEU A 136 -12.39 -12.13 20.05
C LEU A 136 -11.52 -12.62 21.23
N ALA A 137 -11.92 -13.73 21.87
CA ALA A 137 -11.15 -14.35 22.95
C ALA A 137 -9.81 -14.91 22.44
N ASP A 138 -9.81 -15.59 21.28
CA ASP A 138 -8.59 -16.17 20.71
C ASP A 138 -7.62 -15.09 20.23
N ASN A 139 -8.11 -14.04 19.53
CA ASN A 139 -7.29 -12.88 19.19
C ASN A 139 -6.71 -12.21 20.45
N SER A 140 -7.48 -12.12 21.53
CA SER A 140 -6.98 -11.53 22.78
C SER A 140 -5.89 -12.38 23.44
N ARG A 141 -6.01 -13.71 23.39
CA ARG A 141 -4.94 -14.64 23.84
C ARG A 141 -3.70 -14.49 22.96
N VAL A 142 -3.85 -14.51 21.63
CA VAL A 142 -2.73 -14.37 20.67
C VAL A 142 -2.03 -13.03 20.84
N PHE A 143 -2.76 -11.92 21.03
CA PHE A 143 -2.16 -10.60 21.28
C PHE A 143 -1.29 -10.60 22.55
N LEU A 144 -1.82 -11.10 23.67
CA LEU A 144 -1.10 -11.13 24.96
C LEU A 144 0.11 -12.07 24.90
N GLU A 145 -0.03 -13.25 24.28
CA GLU A 145 1.05 -14.22 24.14
C GLU A 145 2.13 -13.73 23.17
N ALA A 146 1.76 -13.11 22.04
CA ALA A 146 2.73 -12.54 21.10
C ALA A 146 3.52 -11.40 21.75
N LEU A 147 2.85 -10.52 22.50
CA LEU A 147 3.49 -9.46 23.26
C LEU A 147 4.47 -10.04 24.30
N LYS A 148 4.10 -11.10 25.03
CA LYS A 148 5.02 -11.81 25.94
C LYS A 148 6.23 -12.38 25.20
N LEU A 149 6.02 -13.09 24.11
CA LEU A 149 7.09 -13.70 23.32
C LEU A 149 8.08 -12.66 22.76
N PHE A 150 7.63 -11.48 22.35
CA PHE A 150 8.53 -10.39 21.96
C PHE A 150 9.46 -9.97 23.11
N PHE A 151 8.91 -9.74 24.31
CA PHE A 151 9.71 -9.34 25.48
C PHE A 151 10.54 -10.48 26.10
N GLU A 152 10.14 -11.75 25.97
CA GLU A 152 10.90 -12.90 26.49
C GLU A 152 11.99 -13.42 25.55
N LYS A 153 11.74 -13.37 24.22
CA LYS A 153 12.62 -13.99 23.21
C LYS A 153 13.39 -12.98 22.38
N ARG A 154 12.85 -11.77 22.19
CA ARG A 154 13.36 -10.76 21.23
C ARG A 154 13.61 -9.40 21.88
N GLU A 155 13.79 -9.35 23.20
CA GLU A 155 14.04 -8.12 23.98
C GLU A 155 15.13 -7.21 23.38
N LYS A 156 16.19 -7.82 22.81
CA LYS A 156 17.33 -7.11 22.20
C LYS A 156 17.02 -6.40 20.89
N GLU A 157 15.92 -6.76 20.22
CA GLU A 157 15.49 -6.19 18.94
C GLU A 157 14.49 -5.03 19.13
N ILE A 158 13.85 -4.97 20.31
CA ILE A 158 12.92 -3.91 20.70
C ILE A 158 13.64 -2.56 20.69
N GLY A 159 13.08 -1.59 19.98
CA GLY A 159 13.73 -0.31 19.67
C GLY A 159 14.25 -0.22 18.23
N SER A 160 14.18 -1.31 17.46
CA SER A 160 14.62 -1.37 16.06
C SER A 160 13.77 -2.26 15.15
N LEU A 161 12.70 -2.88 15.66
CA LEU A 161 11.88 -3.79 14.86
C LEU A 161 11.03 -3.02 13.83
N ILE A 162 11.14 -3.44 12.58
CA ILE A 162 10.26 -3.03 11.49
C ILE A 162 9.38 -4.25 11.18
N PHE A 163 8.09 -4.03 10.92
CA PHE A 163 7.20 -5.12 10.57
C PHE A 163 7.64 -5.81 9.28
N ASP A 164 7.86 -7.13 9.33
CA ASP A 164 7.97 -7.99 8.16
C ASP A 164 6.75 -8.91 8.08
N LYS A 165 6.22 -9.08 6.87
CA LYS A 165 5.15 -10.04 6.57
C LYS A 165 5.63 -11.49 6.71
N ASP A 166 6.94 -11.75 6.68
CA ASP A 166 7.50 -13.10 6.79
C ASP A 166 7.98 -13.45 8.20
N ASP A 167 7.94 -12.47 9.12
CA ASP A 167 8.04 -12.67 10.57
C ASP A 167 6.69 -13.16 11.12
N GLN A 168 6.64 -14.44 11.47
CA GLN A 168 5.43 -15.11 11.93
C GLN A 168 4.86 -14.46 13.22
N LEU A 169 5.71 -14.05 14.16
CA LEU A 169 5.26 -13.43 15.42
C LEU A 169 4.68 -12.03 15.19
N ALA A 170 5.32 -11.25 14.31
CA ALA A 170 4.85 -9.90 13.95
C ALA A 170 3.49 -9.95 13.24
N VAL A 171 3.29 -10.89 12.31
CA VAL A 171 2.02 -11.09 11.61
C VAL A 171 0.91 -11.54 12.56
N GLU A 172 1.19 -12.45 13.49
CA GLU A 172 0.24 -12.87 14.53
C GLU A 172 -0.18 -11.69 15.43
N PHE A 173 0.78 -10.88 15.90
CA PHE A 173 0.51 -9.69 16.70
C PHE A 173 -0.37 -8.67 15.94
N VAL A 174 0.02 -8.31 14.71
CA VAL A 174 -0.71 -7.33 13.88
C VAL A 174 -2.13 -7.82 13.56
N THR A 175 -2.29 -9.11 13.25
CA THR A 175 -3.60 -9.72 12.99
C THR A 175 -4.49 -9.65 14.23
N ALA A 176 -3.97 -10.09 15.38
CA ALA A 176 -4.71 -10.08 16.63
C ALA A 176 -5.15 -8.66 17.02
N ALA A 177 -4.23 -7.69 16.98
CA ALA A 177 -4.52 -6.29 17.27
C ALA A 177 -5.54 -5.66 16.29
N ALA A 178 -5.41 -5.94 15.00
CA ALA A 178 -6.34 -5.47 13.98
C ALA A 178 -7.74 -6.07 14.17
N ASN A 179 -7.85 -7.35 14.51
CA ASN A 179 -9.12 -8.03 14.80
C ASN A 179 -9.79 -7.51 16.08
N ILE A 180 -9.05 -7.29 17.17
CA ILE A 180 -9.61 -6.70 18.40
C ILE A 180 -10.17 -5.30 18.10
N ARG A 181 -9.38 -4.45 17.41
CA ARG A 181 -9.84 -3.12 16.96
C ARG A 181 -11.04 -3.20 16.01
N ALA A 182 -11.04 -4.12 15.05
CA ALA A 182 -12.16 -4.34 14.14
C ALA A 182 -13.44 -4.68 14.92
N SER A 183 -13.35 -5.51 15.96
CA SER A 183 -14.45 -5.82 16.88
C SER A 183 -15.01 -4.56 17.56
N SER A 184 -14.15 -3.66 18.07
CA SER A 184 -14.57 -2.39 18.66
C SER A 184 -15.44 -1.55 17.72
N PHE A 185 -15.08 -1.47 16.43
CA PHE A 185 -15.88 -0.77 15.42
C PHE A 185 -17.01 -1.63 14.81
N GLY A 186 -17.07 -2.91 15.16
CA GLY A 186 -18.00 -3.90 14.63
C GLY A 186 -17.82 -4.18 13.14
N ILE A 187 -16.56 -4.17 12.69
CA ILE A 187 -16.08 -4.64 11.39
C ILE A 187 -15.86 -6.17 11.48
N PRO A 188 -16.13 -6.96 10.43
CA PRO A 188 -15.85 -8.40 10.42
C PRO A 188 -14.37 -8.72 10.71
N LEU A 189 -14.15 -9.75 11.51
CA LEU A 189 -12.82 -10.31 11.77
C LEU A 189 -12.34 -11.09 10.54
N HIS A 190 -11.01 -11.13 10.34
CA HIS A 190 -10.38 -11.86 9.23
C HIS A 190 -9.40 -12.90 9.79
N SER A 191 -9.10 -13.92 8.99
CA SER A 191 -8.10 -14.94 9.31
C SER A 191 -6.67 -14.37 9.27
N LEU A 192 -5.72 -15.10 9.88
CA LEU A 192 -4.30 -14.77 9.83
C LEU A 192 -3.77 -14.71 8.39
N PHE A 193 -4.25 -15.61 7.52
CA PHE A 193 -3.90 -15.66 6.10
C PHE A 193 -4.34 -14.38 5.36
N GLU A 194 -5.60 -13.95 5.53
CA GLU A 194 -6.14 -12.74 4.92
C GLU A 194 -5.44 -11.48 5.46
N ALA A 195 -5.24 -11.41 6.78
CA ALA A 195 -4.54 -10.31 7.44
C ALA A 195 -3.08 -10.18 6.99
N LYS A 196 -2.34 -11.30 6.83
CA LYS A 196 -0.99 -11.31 6.22
C LYS A 196 -1.02 -10.78 4.78
N GLY A 197 -2.02 -11.18 4.00
CA GLY A 197 -2.23 -10.67 2.63
C GLY A 197 -2.38 -9.16 2.57
N VAL A 198 -3.22 -8.58 3.43
CA VAL A 198 -3.44 -7.14 3.53
C VAL A 198 -2.22 -6.41 4.10
N ALA A 199 -1.62 -6.90 5.19
CA ALA A 199 -0.50 -6.23 5.87
C ALA A 199 0.77 -6.19 5.01
N GLY A 200 1.03 -7.26 4.25
CA GLY A 200 2.18 -7.39 3.35
C GLY A 200 1.95 -6.89 1.92
N ASN A 201 0.79 -6.27 1.62
CA ASN A 201 0.38 -5.89 0.26
C ASN A 201 0.58 -7.01 -0.78
N ILE A 202 0.23 -8.26 -0.40
CA ILE A 202 0.62 -9.46 -1.16
C ILE A 202 -0.19 -9.58 -2.44
N VAL A 203 0.47 -9.34 -3.58
CA VAL A 203 -0.03 -9.75 -4.90
C VAL A 203 0.25 -11.24 -5.08
N HIS A 204 -0.80 -12.04 -5.21
CA HIS A 204 -0.67 -13.48 -5.50
C HIS A 204 0.07 -13.71 -6.82
N ALA A 205 1.26 -14.29 -6.75
CA ALA A 205 2.06 -14.64 -7.92
C ALA A 205 1.71 -16.06 -8.40
N VAL A 206 1.46 -16.21 -9.71
CA VAL A 206 1.26 -17.52 -10.35
C VAL A 206 2.37 -17.73 -11.38
N ALA A 207 3.07 -18.86 -11.31
CA ALA A 207 4.22 -19.14 -12.16
C ALA A 207 3.92 -19.09 -13.67
N THR A 208 2.70 -19.46 -14.07
CA THR A 208 2.24 -19.38 -15.47
C THR A 208 2.14 -17.93 -15.97
N THR A 209 1.69 -17.00 -15.13
CA THR A 209 1.66 -15.56 -15.48
C THR A 209 3.07 -15.04 -15.73
N ASN A 210 4.04 -15.39 -14.87
CA ASN A 210 5.44 -15.01 -15.06
C ASN A 210 6.02 -15.59 -16.37
N ALA A 211 5.72 -16.85 -16.69
CA ALA A 211 6.15 -17.48 -17.94
C ALA A 211 5.55 -16.80 -19.20
N ILE A 212 4.27 -16.43 -19.15
CA ILE A 212 3.59 -15.69 -20.24
C ILE A 212 4.24 -14.32 -20.45
N ILE A 213 4.42 -13.55 -19.36
CA ILE A 213 5.02 -12.21 -19.44
C ILE A 213 6.48 -12.27 -19.89
N ALA A 214 7.27 -13.24 -19.41
CA ALA A 214 8.65 -13.44 -19.87
C ALA A 214 8.73 -13.75 -21.37
N GLY A 215 7.82 -14.59 -21.90
CA GLY A 215 7.72 -14.85 -23.33
C GLY A 215 7.40 -13.58 -24.14
N LEU A 216 6.47 -12.74 -23.66
CA LEU A 216 6.13 -11.47 -24.28
C LEU A 216 7.31 -10.47 -24.28
N ILE A 217 8.05 -10.38 -23.17
CA ILE A 217 9.26 -9.52 -23.07
C ILE A 217 10.28 -9.90 -24.16
N VAL A 218 10.54 -11.20 -24.37
CA VAL A 218 11.49 -11.65 -25.40
C VAL A 218 10.96 -11.35 -26.82
N ILE A 219 9.66 -11.48 -27.06
CA ILE A 219 9.05 -11.15 -28.36
C ILE A 219 9.22 -9.66 -28.68
N GLU A 220 8.94 -8.75 -27.73
CA GLU A 220 9.11 -7.31 -27.95
C GLU A 220 10.61 -6.94 -28.08
N ALA A 221 11.50 -7.56 -27.30
CA ALA A 221 12.94 -7.35 -27.40
C ALA A 221 13.50 -7.73 -28.79
N ILE A 222 12.99 -8.81 -29.41
CA ILE A 222 13.37 -9.20 -30.78
C ILE A 222 12.98 -8.14 -31.81
N LYS A 223 11.85 -7.42 -31.63
CA LYS A 223 11.45 -6.30 -32.51
C LYS A 223 12.40 -5.12 -32.36
N VAL A 224 12.66 -4.70 -31.11
CA VAL A 224 13.61 -3.63 -30.76
C VAL A 224 14.99 -3.90 -31.36
N LEU A 225 15.53 -5.12 -31.22
CA LEU A 225 16.83 -5.51 -31.78
C LEU A 225 16.88 -5.53 -33.32
N LYS A 226 15.73 -5.68 -33.99
CA LYS A 226 15.60 -5.57 -35.45
C LYS A 226 15.42 -4.14 -35.95
N GLY A 227 15.31 -3.16 -35.05
CA GLY A 227 14.93 -1.78 -35.39
C GLY A 227 13.44 -1.60 -35.72
N ASP A 228 12.61 -2.59 -35.37
CA ASP A 228 11.17 -2.57 -35.62
C ASP A 228 10.43 -1.84 -34.50
N TYR A 229 10.66 -0.53 -34.43
CA TYR A 229 10.06 0.37 -33.44
C TYR A 229 8.64 0.83 -33.82
N GLN A 230 8.00 0.22 -34.81
CA GLN A 230 6.62 0.55 -35.20
C GLN A 230 5.65 -0.57 -34.81
N ASP A 231 6.11 -1.83 -34.75
CA ASP A 231 5.27 -2.97 -34.35
C ASP A 231 5.45 -3.44 -32.90
N TYR A 232 6.17 -2.70 -32.05
CA TYR A 232 6.18 -2.96 -30.60
C TYR A 232 4.84 -2.60 -29.94
N ARG A 233 4.41 -3.39 -28.95
CA ARG A 233 3.09 -3.24 -28.30
C ARG A 233 3.16 -3.42 -26.79
N MET A 234 2.42 -2.59 -26.06
CA MET A 234 2.14 -2.82 -24.65
C MET A 234 1.06 -3.90 -24.54
N THR A 235 1.39 -5.09 -24.03
CA THR A 235 0.45 -6.23 -24.01
C THR A 235 -0.05 -6.53 -22.60
N TYR A 236 -1.34 -6.33 -22.37
CA TYR A 236 -1.99 -6.69 -21.10
C TYR A 236 -2.37 -8.17 -21.11
N CYS A 237 -1.91 -8.93 -20.11
CA CYS A 237 -2.46 -10.25 -19.79
C CYS A 237 -3.67 -10.06 -18.87
N LEU A 238 -4.86 -10.35 -19.37
CA LEU A 238 -6.12 -10.22 -18.63
C LEU A 238 -6.42 -11.50 -17.83
N GLU A 239 -7.14 -11.37 -16.71
CA GLU A 239 -7.65 -12.52 -15.95
C GLU A 239 -8.77 -13.25 -16.71
N HIS A 240 -9.60 -12.49 -17.43
CA HIS A 240 -10.69 -13.00 -18.26
C HIS A 240 -10.64 -12.38 -19.66
N PRO A 241 -10.93 -13.14 -20.74
CA PRO A 241 -10.85 -12.60 -22.10
C PRO A 241 -11.80 -11.42 -22.36
N ALA A 242 -11.25 -10.25 -22.65
CA ALA A 242 -12.01 -9.11 -23.15
C ALA A 242 -11.97 -9.10 -24.68
N ARG A 243 -13.11 -8.87 -25.35
CA ARG A 243 -13.21 -8.87 -26.83
C ARG A 243 -12.63 -10.14 -27.50
N LYS A 244 -12.76 -11.30 -26.83
CA LYS A 244 -12.18 -12.61 -27.20
C LYS A 244 -10.63 -12.69 -27.16
N MET A 245 -9.96 -11.73 -26.52
CA MET A 245 -8.51 -11.72 -26.32
C MET A 245 -8.18 -11.84 -24.83
N LEU A 246 -7.31 -12.80 -24.47
CA LEU A 246 -6.71 -12.89 -23.14
C LEU A 246 -5.44 -12.02 -23.04
N LEU A 247 -4.65 -12.02 -24.12
CA LEU A 247 -3.52 -11.11 -24.32
C LEU A 247 -4.01 -9.97 -25.21
N MET A 248 -4.09 -8.77 -24.65
CA MET A 248 -4.61 -7.58 -25.31
C MET A 248 -3.45 -6.61 -25.62
N PRO A 249 -2.88 -6.66 -26.84
CA PRO A 249 -1.90 -5.66 -27.27
C PRO A 249 -2.59 -4.32 -27.49
N VAL A 250 -1.97 -3.25 -26.99
CA VAL A 250 -2.33 -1.87 -27.29
C VAL A 250 -1.11 -1.14 -27.85
N GLU A 251 -1.37 -0.04 -28.55
CA GLU A 251 -0.33 0.90 -28.95
C GLU A 251 0.26 1.56 -27.70
N PRO A 252 1.60 1.69 -27.62
CA PRO A 252 2.27 2.43 -26.54
C PRO A 252 1.76 3.88 -26.46
N PHE A 253 1.71 4.44 -25.26
CA PHE A 253 1.36 5.85 -25.08
C PHE A 253 2.53 6.76 -25.42
N GLU A 254 2.24 7.89 -26.07
CA GLU A 254 3.20 8.98 -26.27
C GLU A 254 3.71 9.54 -24.92
N PRO A 255 4.95 10.06 -24.86
CA PRO A 255 5.49 10.67 -23.64
C PRO A 255 4.59 11.80 -23.11
N SER A 256 4.23 11.72 -21.83
CA SER A 256 3.39 12.74 -21.20
C SER A 256 4.13 14.07 -21.09
N LYS A 257 3.52 15.14 -21.62
CA LYS A 257 4.03 16.52 -21.53
C LYS A 257 4.11 17.06 -20.10
N SER A 258 3.49 16.41 -19.12
CA SER A 258 3.54 16.78 -17.70
C SER A 258 4.48 15.89 -16.88
N CYS A 259 5.22 14.97 -17.50
CA CYS A 259 6.12 14.08 -16.79
C CYS A 259 7.41 14.82 -16.40
N TYR A 260 7.67 14.98 -15.11
CA TYR A 260 8.89 15.66 -14.62
C TYR A 260 10.21 14.92 -14.92
N VAL A 261 10.12 13.66 -15.38
CA VAL A 261 11.29 12.81 -15.71
C VAL A 261 11.66 12.91 -17.19
N CYS A 262 10.68 12.85 -18.10
CA CYS A 262 10.92 12.79 -19.54
C CYS A 262 10.44 14.04 -20.31
N SER A 263 10.06 15.11 -19.61
CA SER A 263 9.73 16.40 -20.21
C SER A 263 10.39 17.55 -19.47
N GLU A 264 10.57 18.68 -20.14
CA GLU A 264 11.15 19.91 -19.56
C GLU A 264 10.16 20.71 -18.69
N THR A 265 8.94 20.20 -18.47
CA THR A 265 7.87 20.90 -17.75
C THR A 265 8.22 21.04 -16.26
N PRO A 266 8.38 22.25 -15.72
CA PRO A 266 8.69 22.44 -14.31
C PRO A 266 7.53 22.02 -13.39
N LEU A 267 7.88 21.40 -12.28
CA LEU A 267 6.97 21.16 -11.15
C LEU A 267 6.62 22.47 -10.44
N VAL A 268 5.57 22.46 -9.62
CA VAL A 268 5.24 23.55 -8.69
C VAL A 268 5.13 23.00 -7.28
N LEU A 269 5.86 23.58 -6.33
CA LEU A 269 5.76 23.26 -4.91
C LEU A 269 5.12 24.44 -4.16
N GLU A 270 3.93 24.23 -3.60
CA GLU A 270 3.31 25.15 -2.65
C GLU A 270 3.85 24.89 -1.25
N VAL A 271 4.45 25.90 -0.61
CA VAL A 271 5.14 25.78 0.68
C VAL A 271 5.20 27.13 1.40
N ASN A 272 5.22 27.12 2.74
CA ASN A 272 5.48 28.34 3.52
C ASN A 272 7.00 28.57 3.63
N THR A 273 7.55 29.37 2.73
CA THR A 273 9.00 29.64 2.66
C THR A 273 9.59 30.34 3.90
N LYS A 274 8.77 30.83 4.83
CA LYS A 274 9.21 31.49 6.08
C LYS A 274 9.31 30.52 7.26
N THR A 275 8.73 29.32 7.16
CA THR A 275 8.63 28.36 8.28
C THR A 275 9.19 26.99 7.94
N THR A 276 9.07 26.53 6.69
CA THR A 276 9.57 25.22 6.26
C THR A 276 11.08 25.28 6.08
N LYS A 277 11.79 24.30 6.66
CA LYS A 277 13.24 24.12 6.52
C LYS A 277 13.63 23.49 5.19
N LEU A 278 14.87 23.70 4.76
CA LEU A 278 15.41 23.01 3.57
C LEU A 278 15.40 21.49 3.73
N GLN A 279 15.73 20.97 4.92
CA GLN A 279 15.71 19.53 5.21
C GLN A 279 14.35 18.90 4.92
N GLU A 280 13.25 19.54 5.33
CA GLU A 280 11.90 19.03 5.12
C GLU A 280 11.55 18.88 3.63
N VAL A 281 12.00 19.83 2.78
CA VAL A 281 11.82 19.76 1.32
C VAL A 281 12.65 18.63 0.72
N ILE A 282 13.90 18.44 1.18
CA ILE A 282 14.76 17.35 0.74
C ILE A 282 14.12 16.00 1.07
N GLU A 283 13.77 15.77 2.33
CA GLU A 283 13.28 14.48 2.81
C GLU A 283 11.87 14.17 2.26
N LYS A 284 10.91 15.10 2.40
CA LYS A 284 9.49 14.84 2.11
C LYS A 284 9.11 15.03 0.64
N VAL A 285 9.87 15.80 -0.13
CA VAL A 285 9.55 16.10 -1.54
C VAL A 285 10.58 15.50 -2.48
N ILE A 286 11.85 15.86 -2.34
CA ILE A 286 12.89 15.49 -3.32
C ILE A 286 13.24 14.00 -3.22
N LYS A 287 13.54 13.49 -2.03
CA LYS A 287 13.75 12.05 -1.80
C LYS A 287 12.41 11.32 -1.73
N GLY A 288 11.50 11.76 -0.86
CA GLY A 288 10.24 11.05 -0.57
C GLY A 288 9.21 10.97 -1.69
N LYS A 289 9.06 12.00 -2.54
CA LYS A 289 8.06 12.03 -3.64
C LYS A 289 8.71 11.91 -5.02
N LEU A 290 9.84 12.57 -5.27
CA LEU A 290 10.54 12.53 -6.56
C LEU A 290 11.53 11.35 -6.67
N GLY A 291 11.83 10.64 -5.58
CA GLY A 291 12.65 9.43 -5.62
C GLY A 291 14.14 9.67 -5.90
N MET A 292 14.64 10.89 -5.71
CA MET A 292 16.06 11.21 -5.88
C MET A 292 16.87 10.64 -4.70
N ASN A 293 18.03 10.06 -5.02
CA ASN A 293 18.93 9.41 -4.07
C ASN A 293 19.94 10.41 -3.49
N LEU A 294 20.66 11.11 -4.39
CA LEU A 294 21.76 12.03 -4.10
C LEU A 294 21.50 13.40 -4.75
N PRO A 295 20.58 14.21 -4.19
CA PRO A 295 20.14 15.45 -4.82
C PRO A 295 21.12 16.62 -4.61
N LEU A 296 21.49 17.25 -5.72
CA LEU A 296 22.15 18.54 -5.81
C LEU A 296 21.09 19.62 -6.08
N ILE A 297 21.06 20.69 -5.27
CA ILE A 297 20.05 21.75 -5.32
C ILE A 297 20.69 23.11 -5.60
N MET A 298 20.33 23.71 -6.73
CA MET A 298 20.73 25.06 -7.11
C MET A 298 19.57 26.05 -7.08
N VAL A 299 19.87 27.28 -6.67
CA VAL A 299 19.00 28.46 -6.79
C VAL A 299 19.68 29.45 -7.72
N GLY A 300 19.23 29.52 -8.97
CA GLY A 300 19.94 30.24 -10.02
C GLY A 300 21.34 29.65 -10.27
N ALA A 301 22.38 30.41 -9.94
CA ALA A 301 23.78 29.97 -10.05
C ALA A 301 24.41 29.59 -8.69
N THR A 302 23.64 29.62 -7.60
CA THR A 302 24.13 29.28 -6.26
C THR A 302 23.79 27.84 -5.92
N LEU A 303 24.82 27.02 -5.70
CA LEU A 303 24.67 25.71 -5.07
C LEU A 303 24.31 25.90 -3.59
N VAL A 304 23.19 25.33 -3.16
CA VAL A 304 22.64 25.50 -1.80
C VAL A 304 22.82 24.24 -0.96
N PHE A 305 22.75 23.07 -1.60
CA PHE A 305 22.89 21.76 -0.99
C PHE A 305 23.36 20.75 -2.03
N GLU A 306 24.19 19.80 -1.60
CA GLU A 306 24.60 18.63 -2.35
C GLU A 306 24.70 17.44 -1.38
N ASP A 307 24.36 16.25 -1.86
CA ASP A 307 24.42 15.01 -1.10
C ASP A 307 25.35 14.03 -1.81
N GLY A 308 26.32 13.47 -1.10
CA GLY A 308 27.36 12.62 -1.68
C GLY A 308 28.44 12.23 -0.67
N GLU A 309 29.09 11.09 -0.91
CA GLU A 309 30.15 10.56 -0.03
C GLU A 309 31.51 11.24 -0.23
N ASP A 310 31.72 11.90 -1.38
CA ASP A 310 32.99 12.51 -1.80
C ASP A 310 33.16 13.98 -1.35
N LEU A 311 32.22 14.54 -0.58
CA LEU A 311 32.24 15.93 -0.14
C LEU A 311 33.33 16.22 0.92
N GLU A 312 33.94 17.40 0.84
CA GLU A 312 34.91 17.85 1.85
C GLU A 312 34.21 18.19 3.19
N LYS A 313 34.95 18.09 4.30
CA LYS A 313 34.36 18.17 5.65
C LYS A 313 33.73 19.52 5.96
N ASP A 314 34.24 20.59 5.39
CA ASP A 314 33.69 21.93 5.49
C ASP A 314 32.49 22.15 4.55
N GLU A 315 32.43 21.48 3.40
CA GLU A 315 31.22 21.45 2.56
C GLU A 315 30.06 20.78 3.30
N ILE A 316 30.30 19.58 3.87
CA ILE A 316 29.32 18.87 4.72
C ILE A 316 28.84 19.77 5.88
N ALA A 317 29.76 20.47 6.56
CA ALA A 317 29.41 21.38 7.64
C ALA A 317 28.59 22.59 7.16
N ASN A 318 28.91 23.15 5.99
CA ASN A 318 28.17 24.27 5.40
C ASN A 318 26.76 23.85 4.95
N TYR A 319 26.61 22.67 4.36
CA TYR A 319 25.30 22.13 3.96
C TYR A 319 24.44 21.77 5.18
N ALA A 320 25.02 21.20 6.25
CA ALA A 320 24.33 20.98 7.51
C ALA A 320 23.78 22.30 8.11
N LEU A 321 24.50 23.41 7.99
CA LEU A 321 24.01 24.73 8.39
C LEU A 321 22.89 25.26 7.49
N ASN A 322 22.74 24.79 6.24
CA ASN A 322 21.66 25.17 5.34
C ASN A 322 20.40 24.31 5.55
N LEU A 323 20.55 23.03 5.90
CA LEU A 323 19.44 22.11 6.19
C LEU A 323 18.49 22.67 7.27
N GLU A 324 19.05 23.26 8.32
CA GLU A 324 18.33 23.81 9.47
C GLU A 324 17.65 25.18 9.21
N LYS A 325 18.02 25.87 8.12
CA LYS A 325 17.45 27.19 7.77
C LYS A 325 16.10 27.03 7.08
N VAL A 326 15.22 28.01 7.33
CA VAL A 326 14.00 28.17 6.52
C VAL A 326 14.36 28.63 5.10
N LEU A 327 13.52 28.28 4.12
CA LEU A 327 13.78 28.52 2.70
C LEU A 327 14.15 29.99 2.38
N ALA A 328 13.50 30.96 3.03
CA ALA A 328 13.77 32.38 2.84
C ALA A 328 15.12 32.88 3.42
N GLU A 329 15.79 32.10 4.27
CA GLU A 329 17.05 32.45 4.95
C GLU A 329 18.28 31.73 4.36
N LEU A 330 18.08 30.95 3.29
CA LEU A 330 19.16 30.27 2.56
C LEU A 330 20.15 31.26 1.91
N PRO A 331 21.41 30.85 1.64
CA PRO A 331 22.43 31.72 1.04
C PRO A 331 21.98 32.40 -0.27
N ALA A 332 21.15 31.71 -1.03
CA ALA A 332 20.29 32.30 -2.05
C ALA A 332 18.83 32.16 -1.57
N PRO A 333 18.16 33.26 -1.16
CA PRO A 333 16.81 33.21 -0.59
C PRO A 333 15.78 32.60 -1.53
N VAL A 334 15.07 31.58 -1.05
CA VAL A 334 13.98 30.93 -1.77
C VAL A 334 12.65 31.57 -1.36
N LEU A 335 12.02 32.24 -2.32
CA LEU A 335 10.82 33.07 -2.14
C LEU A 335 9.73 32.64 -3.13
N ASN A 336 8.58 33.32 -3.09
CA ASN A 336 7.53 33.13 -4.09
C ASN A 336 8.04 33.43 -5.51
N GLY A 337 7.90 32.47 -6.42
CA GLY A 337 8.39 32.55 -7.80
C GLY A 337 9.85 32.17 -7.99
N THR A 338 10.58 31.77 -6.94
CA THR A 338 11.93 31.20 -7.09
C THR A 338 11.83 29.84 -7.80
N MET A 339 12.67 29.60 -8.80
CA MET A 339 12.86 28.29 -9.42
C MET A 339 14.06 27.60 -8.77
N LEU A 340 13.86 26.39 -8.25
CA LEU A 340 14.92 25.47 -7.89
C LEU A 340 15.28 24.61 -9.10
N THR A 341 16.56 24.35 -9.30
CA THR A 341 17.03 23.25 -10.17
C THR A 341 17.51 22.14 -9.26
N VAL A 342 16.96 20.94 -9.41
CA VAL A 342 17.37 19.76 -8.65
C VAL A 342 17.90 18.71 -9.62
N GLU A 343 19.04 18.13 -9.30
CA GLU A 343 19.77 17.20 -10.15
C GLU A 343 20.28 16.03 -9.31
N ASP A 344 20.10 14.81 -9.78
CA ASP A 344 20.69 13.60 -9.23
C ASP A 344 21.60 13.01 -10.32
N LEU A 345 22.91 13.20 -10.15
CA LEU A 345 23.92 12.76 -11.10
C LEU A 345 24.07 11.23 -11.14
N HIS A 346 23.65 10.52 -10.09
CA HIS A 346 23.67 9.06 -10.05
C HIS A 346 22.50 8.45 -10.85
N GLN A 347 21.36 9.14 -10.88
CA GLN A 347 20.17 8.75 -11.66
C GLN A 347 20.12 9.35 -13.07
N GLU A 348 21.08 10.22 -13.43
CA GLU A 348 21.04 11.09 -14.63
C GLU A 348 19.73 11.90 -14.73
N LEU A 349 19.15 12.28 -13.57
CA LEU A 349 17.83 12.90 -13.47
C LEU A 349 17.95 14.38 -13.12
N LYS A 350 17.22 15.24 -13.83
CA LYS A 350 17.18 16.69 -13.59
C LYS A 350 15.77 17.22 -13.70
N CYS A 351 15.33 18.04 -12.75
CA CYS A 351 14.03 18.71 -12.81
C CYS A 351 14.11 20.15 -12.29
N SER A 352 13.12 20.96 -12.67
CA SER A 352 12.94 22.31 -12.14
C SER A 352 11.68 22.37 -11.30
N ILE A 353 11.76 23.02 -10.13
CA ILE A 353 10.64 23.17 -9.18
C ILE A 353 10.39 24.67 -8.95
N ASN A 354 9.24 25.18 -9.39
CA ASN A 354 8.80 26.53 -9.11
C ASN A 354 8.18 26.61 -7.70
N ILE A 355 8.68 27.49 -6.86
CA ILE A 355 8.19 27.70 -5.50
C ILE A 355 7.02 28.68 -5.50
N LYS A 356 5.90 28.27 -4.94
CA LYS A 356 4.72 29.11 -4.70
C LYS A 356 4.55 29.28 -3.19
N HIS A 357 4.69 30.50 -2.70
CA HIS A 357 4.52 30.77 -1.28
C HIS A 357 3.05 30.68 -0.89
N ARG A 358 2.76 29.95 0.18
CA ARG A 358 1.42 29.80 0.76
C ARG A 358 1.54 29.81 2.27
N ASP A 359 0.82 30.71 2.94
CA ASP A 359 0.93 30.88 4.39
C ASP A 359 0.15 29.79 5.18
N GLU A 360 -1.00 29.34 4.67
CA GLU A 360 -1.96 28.46 5.37
C GLU A 360 -2.22 27.14 4.62
N PHE A 361 -2.23 26.03 5.36
CA PHE A 361 -2.49 24.67 4.88
C PHE A 361 -3.60 24.01 5.71
N ASP A 362 -4.36 23.12 5.09
CA ASP A 362 -5.40 22.32 5.74
C ASP A 362 -4.73 21.17 6.51
N GLU A 363 -4.74 21.19 7.85
CA GLU A 363 -3.99 20.21 8.65
C GLU A 363 -4.53 18.77 8.53
N GLU A 364 -5.77 18.56 8.06
CA GLU A 364 -6.33 17.23 7.82
C GLU A 364 -5.96 16.70 6.42
N LYS A 365 -5.88 17.57 5.41
CA LYS A 365 -5.59 17.19 4.01
C LYS A 365 -4.14 17.32 3.59
N GLU A 366 -3.41 18.25 4.20
CA GLU A 366 -2.07 18.69 3.83
C GLU A 366 -1.14 18.68 5.07
N PRO A 367 -1.02 17.56 5.82
CA PRO A 367 -0.32 17.52 7.11
C PRO A 367 1.16 17.90 7.01
N ASP A 368 1.80 17.62 5.87
CA ASP A 368 3.18 18.02 5.57
C ASP A 368 3.35 19.53 5.30
N ARG A 369 2.26 20.29 5.20
CA ARG A 369 2.24 21.72 4.85
C ARG A 369 2.98 22.03 3.53
N MET A 370 2.94 21.07 2.60
CA MET A 370 3.61 21.10 1.30
C MET A 370 2.77 20.37 0.24
N VAL A 371 2.50 21.04 -0.89
CA VAL A 371 1.75 20.46 -2.02
C VAL A 371 2.59 20.50 -3.28
N LEU A 372 2.84 19.33 -3.88
CA LEU A 372 3.57 19.20 -5.13
C LEU A 372 2.59 18.99 -6.30
N VAL A 373 2.61 19.91 -7.27
CA VAL A 373 1.75 19.93 -8.46
C VAL A 373 2.60 19.67 -9.71
N GLY A 374 2.03 18.94 -10.67
CA GLY A 374 2.75 18.39 -11.83
C GLY A 374 3.35 17.00 -11.57
N TRP A 375 3.33 16.53 -10.32
CA TRP A 375 3.66 15.17 -9.95
C TRP A 375 2.39 14.34 -9.79
N SER A 376 2.23 13.31 -10.62
CA SER A 376 1.26 12.24 -10.43
C SER A 376 1.98 11.07 -9.76
N GLY A 377 1.81 10.95 -8.44
CA GLY A 377 2.42 9.89 -7.64
C GLY A 377 1.88 8.48 -7.95
N PRO A 378 2.33 7.48 -7.19
CA PRO A 378 1.73 6.14 -7.24
C PRO A 378 0.22 6.25 -7.04
N VAL A 379 -0.55 5.69 -7.97
CA VAL A 379 -2.01 5.58 -7.78
C VAL A 379 -2.25 4.50 -6.75
N ASP A 380 -2.56 4.91 -5.52
CA ASP A 380 -3.08 4.00 -4.50
C ASP A 380 -4.32 3.31 -5.06
N LYS A 381 -4.16 2.02 -5.38
CA LYS A 381 -5.28 1.16 -5.75
C LYS A 381 -6.11 0.95 -4.51
N GLN A 382 -7.13 1.79 -4.30
CA GLN A 382 -8.23 1.46 -3.42
C GLN A 382 -8.73 0.06 -3.81
N THR A 383 -8.62 -0.88 -2.88
CA THR A 383 -9.07 -2.26 -3.06
C THR A 383 -10.58 -2.28 -3.15
N THR A 384 -11.12 -2.06 -4.35
CA THR A 384 -12.54 -2.26 -4.63
C THR A 384 -12.80 -3.76 -4.61
N ASN A 385 -13.62 -4.19 -3.64
CA ASN A 385 -13.94 -5.60 -3.42
C ASN A 385 -14.47 -6.29 -4.70
N ASN A 386 -14.08 -7.54 -4.88
CA ASN A 386 -14.70 -8.43 -5.85
C ASN A 386 -16.20 -8.58 -5.56
N GLY A 387 -17.02 -8.22 -6.55
CA GLY A 387 -18.49 -8.28 -6.45
C GLY A 387 -19.15 -7.65 -7.69
N GLU A 388 -19.40 -8.47 -8.71
CA GLU A 388 -20.14 -8.16 -9.94
C GLU A 388 -19.54 -7.08 -10.87
N THR A 389 -18.72 -7.53 -11.83
CA THR A 389 -18.15 -6.72 -12.90
C THR A 389 -19.19 -6.28 -13.93
N LYS A 390 -19.48 -4.97 -13.99
CA LYS A 390 -19.88 -4.28 -15.22
C LYS A 390 -18.91 -3.15 -15.52
N SER A 391 -17.87 -3.47 -16.28
CA SER A 391 -16.90 -2.50 -16.77
C SER A 391 -17.51 -1.64 -17.88
N VAL A 392 -17.64 -0.34 -17.60
CA VAL A 392 -17.83 0.71 -18.61
C VAL A 392 -16.51 1.45 -18.73
N PRO A 393 -15.97 1.68 -19.94
CA PRO A 393 -14.70 2.40 -20.08
C PRO A 393 -14.86 3.87 -19.68
N SER A 394 -14.05 4.32 -18.74
CA SER A 394 -13.95 5.72 -18.35
C SER A 394 -13.22 6.52 -19.44
N SER A 395 -13.96 7.37 -20.15
CA SER A 395 -13.40 8.42 -21.00
C SER A 395 -12.72 9.48 -20.14
N SER A 396 -11.50 9.85 -20.48
CA SER A 396 -10.80 11.01 -19.92
C SER A 396 -11.54 12.31 -20.26
N ASN A 397 -11.94 13.08 -19.25
CA ASN A 397 -12.47 14.43 -19.44
C ASN A 397 -11.33 15.36 -19.89
N THR A 398 -11.40 15.84 -21.13
CA THR A 398 -10.65 17.01 -21.58
C THR A 398 -11.50 18.25 -21.32
N GLU A 399 -11.08 19.10 -20.39
CA GLU A 399 -11.63 20.45 -20.25
C GLU A 399 -10.94 21.36 -21.28
N ASP A 400 -11.61 21.59 -22.41
CA ASP A 400 -11.18 22.61 -23.38
C ASP A 400 -11.47 24.01 -22.85
N VAL A 401 -10.43 24.84 -22.79
CA VAL A 401 -10.53 26.27 -22.55
C VAL A 401 -10.39 26.99 -23.89
N ASP A 402 -11.46 27.62 -24.37
CA ASP A 402 -11.35 28.80 -25.23
C ASP A 402 -12.55 29.74 -25.05
N GLY A 403 -12.37 31.02 -25.36
CA GLY A 403 -13.34 32.08 -25.08
C GLY A 403 -13.78 32.87 -26.32
N THR A 404 -15.02 33.39 -26.26
CA THR A 404 -15.55 34.53 -27.06
C THR A 404 -15.51 34.39 -28.60
N ALA A 405 -16.61 34.48 -29.36
CA ALA A 405 -17.64 35.52 -29.30
C ALA A 405 -18.87 35.25 -30.21
N GLU A 406 -19.97 35.94 -29.90
CA GLU A 406 -21.05 36.48 -30.77
C GLU A 406 -21.95 35.59 -31.68
N ASP A 407 -23.11 35.23 -31.10
CA ASP A 407 -24.46 35.75 -31.43
C ASP A 407 -25.37 35.15 -32.55
N ILE A 408 -26.67 35.44 -32.40
CA ILE A 408 -27.84 35.28 -33.30
C ILE A 408 -28.72 34.02 -33.16
N SER A 409 -29.70 34.14 -32.25
CA SER A 409 -31.11 33.66 -32.25
C SER A 409 -31.60 32.50 -33.15
N ALA A 410 -32.33 31.55 -32.56
CA ALA A 410 -33.77 31.28 -32.84
C ALA A 410 -34.40 30.27 -31.85
N THR A 411 -35.73 30.13 -31.85
CA THR A 411 -36.55 29.57 -30.75
C THR A 411 -37.16 28.17 -30.99
N SER A 412 -37.64 27.57 -29.88
CA SER A 412 -38.50 26.36 -29.75
C SER A 412 -37.83 24.99 -29.95
N GLY A 413 -38.26 23.90 -29.29
CA GLY A 413 -39.28 23.75 -28.24
C GLY A 413 -39.81 22.31 -28.11
N MET A 414 -40.31 21.96 -26.92
CA MET A 414 -41.10 20.74 -26.59
C MET A 414 -40.33 19.44 -26.21
N LYS A 415 -40.77 18.83 -25.10
CA LYS A 415 -40.40 17.49 -24.58
C LYS A 415 -41.26 16.39 -25.25
N ARG A 416 -40.74 15.15 -25.39
CA ARG A 416 -41.48 13.89 -25.06
C ARG A 416 -40.61 12.61 -25.10
N LYS A 417 -41.21 11.53 -24.57
CA LYS A 417 -40.62 10.22 -24.23
C LYS A 417 -40.68 9.19 -25.36
N LEU A 418 -39.65 8.34 -25.42
CA LEU A 418 -39.67 6.86 -25.42
C LEU A 418 -40.90 6.12 -26.00
N ASN A 419 -40.72 5.42 -27.14
CA ASN A 419 -41.04 4.00 -27.40
C ASN A 419 -40.86 3.66 -28.91
N GLU A 420 -41.01 2.37 -29.27
CA GLU A 420 -40.82 1.73 -30.60
C GLU A 420 -39.34 1.38 -30.92
N ILE A 421 -38.93 0.14 -31.25
CA ILE A 421 -39.66 -1.13 -31.52
C ILE A 421 -39.03 -2.31 -30.75
N LEU A 422 -39.89 -3.12 -30.12
CA LEU A 422 -39.71 -4.56 -29.90
C LEU A 422 -41.04 -5.23 -30.28
N GLU A 423 -41.06 -6.15 -31.25
CA GLU A 423 -41.92 -7.35 -31.30
C GLU A 423 -41.89 -8.03 -32.69
N THR A 424 -41.35 -9.26 -32.74
CA THR A 424 -41.84 -10.42 -33.52
C THR A 424 -41.04 -11.64 -33.06
N LYS A 425 -41.33 -12.21 -31.88
CA LYS A 425 -42.27 -13.33 -31.64
C LYS A 425 -41.83 -14.68 -32.22
N GLU A 426 -41.41 -15.54 -31.31
CA GLU A 426 -41.24 -16.99 -31.47
C GLU A 426 -42.60 -17.71 -31.40
N ASN A 427 -42.67 -18.91 -31.99
CA ASN A 427 -43.13 -20.15 -31.34
C ASN A 427 -43.18 -21.28 -32.37
N PHE A 428 -42.51 -22.41 -32.09
CA PHE A 428 -43.18 -23.68 -31.75
C PHE A 428 -42.15 -24.81 -31.56
N ASP A 429 -42.12 -25.39 -30.37
CA ASP A 429 -41.55 -26.72 -30.14
C ASP A 429 -42.52 -27.81 -30.61
N ALA A 430 -42.00 -28.86 -31.25
CA ALA A 430 -42.34 -30.28 -31.03
C ALA A 430 -41.83 -31.18 -32.18
N LEU A 431 -40.87 -32.06 -31.91
CA LEU A 431 -41.07 -33.53 -31.92
C LEU A 431 -39.79 -34.27 -31.50
N GLU A 432 -39.92 -35.20 -30.55
CA GLU A 432 -38.95 -36.27 -30.35
C GLU A 432 -39.20 -37.45 -31.31
N ASN A 433 -38.19 -38.32 -31.42
CA ASN A 433 -38.27 -39.72 -31.84
C ASN A 433 -38.64 -40.03 -33.31
N LEU A 434 -37.64 -40.47 -34.08
CA LEU A 434 -37.75 -41.69 -34.88
C LEU A 434 -36.36 -42.30 -35.16
N SER A 435 -36.34 -43.61 -35.37
CA SER A 435 -35.18 -44.50 -35.22
C SER A 435 -34.47 -44.87 -36.52
N GLY A 436 -33.13 -44.94 -36.47
CA GLY A 436 -32.36 -46.12 -36.88
C GLY A 436 -31.69 -46.15 -38.26
N VAL A 437 -30.50 -46.81 -38.27
CA VAL A 437 -29.85 -47.50 -39.42
C VAL A 437 -29.30 -46.53 -40.51
N ASP A 438 -28.03 -46.52 -40.93
CA ASP A 438 -26.82 -47.36 -40.73
C ASP A 438 -25.55 -46.50 -41.03
N SER A 439 -24.26 -46.89 -40.99
CA SER A 439 -23.58 -48.19 -40.77
C SER A 439 -22.12 -47.99 -40.24
N SER A 440 -21.26 -49.00 -40.45
CA SER A 440 -19.80 -49.10 -40.22
C SER A 440 -18.94 -48.11 -41.04
N SER A 441 -17.64 -47.87 -40.77
CA SER A 441 -16.62 -48.81 -40.28
C SER A 441 -15.41 -48.14 -39.60
N ALA A 442 -14.80 -48.85 -38.65
CA ALA A 442 -13.52 -48.48 -38.03
C ALA A 442 -12.32 -48.86 -38.93
N GLN A 443 -11.18 -48.16 -38.75
CA GLN A 443 -9.87 -48.74 -39.02
C GLN A 443 -8.81 -48.16 -38.08
N VAL A 444 -8.12 -49.07 -37.38
CA VAL A 444 -6.92 -48.83 -36.57
C VAL A 444 -5.71 -49.04 -37.47
N VAL A 445 -4.66 -48.25 -37.29
CA VAL A 445 -3.31 -48.56 -37.78
C VAL A 445 -2.30 -48.21 -36.70
N GLU A 446 -1.81 -49.25 -36.03
CA GLU A 446 -0.46 -49.30 -35.46
C GLU A 446 0.38 -50.15 -36.43
N ASP A 447 1.62 -49.75 -36.69
CA ASP A 447 2.72 -50.71 -36.88
C ASP A 447 4.07 -50.02 -36.68
N ASP A 448 5.02 -50.74 -36.11
CA ASP A 448 6.33 -50.23 -35.64
C ASP A 448 7.42 -50.24 -36.73
N ASN A 449 8.46 -49.42 -36.54
CA ASN A 449 9.87 -49.85 -36.35
C ASN A 449 10.89 -48.76 -36.73
N ASP A 450 11.78 -48.47 -35.78
CA ASP A 450 13.24 -48.28 -35.85
C ASP A 450 13.92 -47.73 -37.13
N ASP A 451 14.76 -46.69 -36.98
CA ASP A 451 16.20 -46.92 -36.80
C ASP A 451 17.02 -45.68 -36.35
N ASP A 452 18.10 -45.98 -35.62
CA ASP A 452 19.37 -45.25 -35.39
C ASP A 452 19.46 -43.88 -34.66
N LEU A 453 19.79 -44.02 -33.38
CA LEU A 453 20.73 -43.24 -32.56
C LEU A 453 21.86 -42.49 -33.31
N VAL A 454 22.11 -41.23 -32.90
CA VAL A 454 23.46 -40.64 -32.91
C VAL A 454 23.75 -39.99 -31.55
N MET A 455 24.75 -40.55 -30.86
CA MET A 455 25.34 -39.96 -29.64
C MET A 455 26.29 -38.82 -30.02
N PHE A 456 26.35 -37.78 -29.20
CA PHE A 456 27.46 -36.82 -29.21
C PHE A 456 28.23 -36.94 -27.89
N ASP A 457 29.41 -37.57 -27.94
CA ASP A 457 30.35 -37.60 -26.84
C ASP A 457 31.07 -36.24 -26.68
N GLU A 458 31.37 -35.87 -25.43
CA GLU A 458 32.30 -34.79 -25.09
C GLU A 458 33.75 -35.27 -25.21
N ASP A 459 34.68 -34.41 -25.65
CA ASP A 459 36.10 -34.48 -25.28
C ASP A 459 36.77 -33.09 -25.49
N PRO A 460 37.92 -32.76 -24.87
CA PRO A 460 38.12 -31.43 -24.29
C PRO A 460 39.37 -30.70 -24.83
N ARG A 461 39.54 -29.45 -24.38
CA ARG A 461 40.83 -28.75 -24.13
C ARG A 461 42.06 -29.15 -25.00
N GLN A 462 42.44 -28.30 -25.96
CA GLN A 462 43.71 -27.52 -25.94
C GLN A 462 44.13 -26.98 -27.33
N SER A 463 44.23 -25.65 -27.43
CA SER A 463 45.35 -24.95 -28.09
C SER A 463 45.39 -23.50 -27.59
#